data_AF-A0A7C1BQL1-F1
#
_entry.id   AF-A0A7C1BQL1-F1
#
_cell.length_a   1.000
_cell.length_b   1.000
_cell.length_c   1.000
_cell.angle_alpha   90.00
_cell.angle_beta   90.00
_cell.angle_gamma   90.00
#
_symmetry.space_group_name_H-M   'P 1'
#
loop_
_entity.id
_entity.type
_entity.pdbx_description
1 polymer ?
#
loop_
_entity_poly.entity_id
_entity_poly.type
_entity_poly.pdbx_seq_one_letter_code
_entity_poly.pdbx_strand_id
1 'polypeptide(L)'
;MVRPQLRSRSVKKVKCRTPGGRIVIHYRKEKPSKHVCGRCGRLLSGVPNDIPSKVRKLSKTEKRPSRAYAGVLCSNCVEELLRYQTRFEAKFKYPGFEDINFERDLTLEKFLPRGWYKSLVEGKR
;
A
#
# COMPACT_ATOMS: atom_id res chain seq x y z
N MET A 1 22.40 -32.82 -15.10
CA MET A 1 22.54 -31.94 -13.92
C MET A 1 21.23 -31.16 -13.68
N VAL A 2 20.68 -31.11 -12.45
CA VAL A 2 19.40 -30.39 -12.18
C VAL A 2 19.59 -28.88 -12.33
N ARG A 3 18.64 -28.19 -12.98
CA ARG A 3 18.65 -26.72 -13.19
C ARG A 3 18.89 -25.99 -11.84
N PRO A 4 19.82 -25.01 -11.76
CA PRO A 4 20.18 -24.36 -10.49
C PRO A 4 18.99 -23.76 -9.73
N GLN A 5 18.04 -23.14 -10.44
CA GLN A 5 16.84 -22.54 -9.85
C GLN A 5 15.96 -23.54 -9.07
N LEU A 6 16.01 -24.82 -9.41
CA LEU A 6 15.22 -25.87 -8.75
C LEU A 6 15.88 -26.39 -7.47
N ARG A 7 17.15 -26.03 -7.24
CA ARG A 7 17.90 -26.39 -6.03
C ARG A 7 17.59 -25.43 -4.88
N SER A 8 17.46 -24.14 -5.17
CA SER A 8 17.24 -23.09 -4.17
C SER A 8 15.77 -23.00 -3.71
N ARG A 9 15.54 -22.19 -2.66
CA ARG A 9 14.20 -21.91 -2.08
C ARG A 9 13.40 -20.87 -2.87
N SER A 10 13.89 -20.43 -4.02
CA SER A 10 13.25 -19.40 -4.85
C SER A 10 11.95 -19.88 -5.52
N VAL A 11 11.76 -21.19 -5.65
CA VAL A 11 10.58 -21.81 -6.25
C VAL A 11 9.98 -22.81 -5.26
N LYS A 12 8.66 -22.71 -5.06
CA LYS A 12 7.91 -23.62 -4.20
C LYS A 12 7.84 -25.02 -4.83
N LYS A 13 8.23 -26.03 -4.07
CA LYS A 13 8.12 -27.44 -4.44
C LYS A 13 6.82 -28.00 -3.86
N VAL A 14 5.90 -28.42 -4.73
CA VAL A 14 4.62 -29.02 -4.32
C VAL A 14 4.62 -30.47 -4.78
N LYS A 15 4.56 -31.40 -3.84
CA LYS A 15 4.39 -32.83 -4.15
C LYS A 15 2.91 -33.06 -4.48
N CYS A 16 2.61 -33.51 -5.68
CA CYS A 16 1.25 -33.87 -6.10
C CYS A 16 1.22 -35.35 -6.53
N ARG A 17 0.12 -36.04 -6.25
CA ARG A 17 -0.16 -37.34 -6.86
C ARG A 17 -0.78 -37.10 -8.23
N THR A 18 -0.23 -37.74 -9.25
CA THR A 18 -0.81 -37.73 -10.59
C THR A 18 -1.93 -38.77 -10.69
N PRO A 19 -2.84 -38.65 -11.68
CA PRO A 19 -3.91 -39.63 -11.88
C PRO A 19 -3.41 -41.08 -12.03
N GLY A 20 -2.20 -41.29 -12.56
CA GLY A 20 -1.56 -42.61 -12.65
C GLY A 20 -0.88 -43.10 -11.36
N GLY A 21 -1.21 -42.53 -10.20
CA GLY A 21 -0.72 -42.99 -8.89
C GLY A 21 0.72 -42.60 -8.53
N ARG A 22 1.44 -41.90 -9.41
CA ARG A 22 2.84 -41.48 -9.16
C ARG A 22 2.89 -40.17 -8.37
N ILE A 23 3.87 -40.04 -7.47
CA ILE A 23 4.13 -38.78 -6.76
C ILE A 23 5.15 -37.97 -7.55
N VAL A 24 4.76 -36.79 -8.02
CA VAL A 24 5.59 -35.88 -8.82
C VAL A 24 5.74 -34.54 -8.11
N ILE A 25 6.92 -33.91 -8.26
CA ILE A 25 7.18 -32.56 -7.75
C ILE A 25 6.83 -31.54 -8.83
N HIS A 26 5.83 -30.71 -8.57
CA HIS A 26 5.55 -29.52 -9.36
C HIS A 26 6.23 -28.30 -8.76
N TYR A 27 6.87 -27.51 -9.63
CA TYR A 27 7.50 -26.26 -9.26
C TYR A 27 6.55 -25.10 -9.54
N ARG A 28 6.26 -24.30 -8.51
CA ARG A 28 5.36 -23.14 -8.62
C ARG A 28 6.04 -21.91 -8.00
N LYS A 29 5.80 -20.73 -8.58
CA LYS A 29 6.27 -19.47 -7.99
C LYS A 29 5.57 -19.21 -6.66
N GLU A 30 6.30 -18.68 -5.69
CA GLU A 30 5.74 -18.31 -4.38
C GLU A 30 4.82 -17.10 -4.49
N LYS A 31 3.77 -17.11 -3.65
CA LYS A 31 2.90 -15.95 -3.52
C LYS A 31 3.57 -14.93 -2.60
N PRO A 32 3.62 -13.63 -2.97
CA PRO A 32 4.10 -12.59 -2.09
C PRO A 32 3.31 -12.51 -0.78
N SER A 33 3.93 -11.92 0.24
CA SER A 33 3.25 -11.55 1.48
C SER A 33 2.08 -10.59 1.23
N LYS A 34 1.14 -10.55 2.17
CA LYS A 34 0.03 -9.60 2.10
C LYS A 34 0.56 -8.17 2.20
N HIS A 35 -0.14 -7.25 1.55
CA HIS A 35 0.20 -5.82 1.58
C HIS A 35 -0.10 -5.24 2.96
N VAL A 36 0.80 -4.36 3.43
CA VAL A 36 0.70 -3.70 4.74
C VAL A 36 0.59 -2.20 4.57
N CYS A 37 -0.06 -1.54 5.52
CA CYS A 37 -0.18 -0.09 5.57
C CYS A 37 1.20 0.53 5.86
N GLY A 38 1.57 1.54 5.08
CA GLY A 38 2.88 2.20 5.21
C GLY A 38 3.09 2.99 6.52
N ARG A 39 2.02 3.27 7.28
CA ARG A 39 2.09 3.98 8.57
C ARG A 39 1.89 3.06 9.77
N CYS A 40 0.75 2.38 9.84
CA CYS A 40 0.39 1.56 11.01
C CYS A 40 0.75 0.07 10.87
N GLY A 41 1.27 -0.38 9.72
CA GLY A 41 1.62 -1.79 9.50
C GLY A 41 0.44 -2.76 9.40
N ARG A 42 -0.81 -2.28 9.55
CA ARG A 42 -2.02 -3.11 9.43
C ARG A 42 -2.13 -3.70 8.02
N LEU A 43 -2.63 -4.93 7.92
CA LEU A 43 -2.88 -5.59 6.63
C LEU A 43 -3.93 -4.81 5.82
N LEU A 44 -3.62 -4.60 4.54
CA LEU A 44 -4.52 -3.92 3.60
C LEU A 44 -5.51 -4.93 3.00
N SER A 45 -6.78 -4.69 3.23
CA SER A 45 -7.87 -5.46 2.63
C SER A 45 -8.17 -4.94 1.22
N GLY A 46 -8.57 -5.84 0.31
CA GLY A 46 -8.97 -5.50 -1.05
C GLY A 46 -7.84 -5.29 -2.05
N VAL A 47 -6.58 -5.55 -1.67
CA VAL A 47 -5.44 -5.53 -2.60
C VAL A 47 -4.94 -6.97 -2.80
N PRO A 48 -4.92 -7.49 -4.04
CA PRO A 48 -4.51 -8.87 -4.30
C PRO A 48 -3.02 -9.07 -4.03
N ASN A 49 -2.68 -10.17 -3.37
CA ASN A 49 -1.30 -10.62 -3.16
C ASN A 49 -0.99 -11.79 -4.10
N ASP A 50 -0.75 -11.47 -5.36
CA ASP A 50 -0.32 -12.43 -6.36
C ASP A 50 1.01 -12.01 -7.00
N ILE A 51 1.60 -12.92 -7.76
CA ILE A 51 2.84 -12.67 -8.48
C ILE A 51 2.63 -11.49 -9.45
N PRO A 52 3.61 -10.58 -9.63
CA PRO A 52 3.45 -9.39 -10.49
C PRO A 52 2.93 -9.70 -11.90
N SER A 53 3.33 -10.84 -12.48
CA SER A 53 2.86 -11.28 -13.80
C SER A 53 1.36 -11.61 -13.85
N LYS A 54 0.78 -12.07 -12.73
CA LYS A 54 -0.67 -12.30 -12.60
C LYS A 54 -1.40 -11.01 -12.28
N VAL A 55 -0.87 -10.22 -11.34
CA VAL A 55 -1.45 -8.93 -10.95
C VAL A 55 -1.58 -8.00 -12.16
N ARG A 56 -0.59 -7.99 -13.07
CA ARG A 56 -0.65 -7.17 -14.30
C ARG A 56 -1.85 -7.51 -15.20
N LYS A 57 -2.29 -8.78 -15.21
CA LYS A 57 -3.41 -9.28 -16.02
C LYS A 57 -4.79 -8.99 -15.41
N LEU A 58 -4.85 -8.68 -14.11
CA LEU A 58 -6.10 -8.33 -13.45
C LEU A 58 -6.67 -7.01 -14.00
N SER A 59 -7.98 -6.85 -13.89
CA SER A 59 -8.67 -5.59 -14.21
C SER A 59 -8.28 -4.47 -13.23
N LYS A 60 -8.59 -3.22 -13.58
CA LYS A 60 -8.25 -2.05 -12.74
C LYS A 60 -8.92 -2.12 -11.36
N THR A 61 -10.16 -2.60 -11.30
CA THR A 61 -10.97 -2.72 -10.08
C THR A 61 -10.47 -3.83 -9.17
N GLU A 62 -10.00 -4.95 -9.74
CA GLU A 62 -9.40 -6.05 -8.95
C GLU A 62 -8.02 -5.69 -8.38
N LYS A 63 -7.27 -4.79 -9.04
CA LYS A 63 -5.93 -4.38 -8.60
C LYS A 63 -5.95 -3.51 -7.35
N ARG A 64 -6.92 -2.60 -7.25
CA ARG A 64 -6.98 -1.61 -6.17
C ARG A 64 -8.39 -1.12 -5.90
N PRO A 65 -8.71 -0.79 -4.63
CA PRO A 65 -9.88 0.02 -4.30
C PRO A 65 -9.86 1.40 -4.98
N SER A 66 -11.02 2.02 -5.15
CA SER A 66 -11.19 3.32 -5.84
C SER A 66 -10.82 4.56 -5.02
N ARG A 67 -10.56 4.43 -3.71
CA ARG A 67 -10.26 5.56 -2.81
C ARG A 67 -8.84 6.15 -2.98
N ALA A 68 -8.66 7.37 -2.47
CA ALA A 68 -7.34 7.99 -2.35
C ALA A 68 -6.38 7.12 -1.50
N TYR A 69 -5.11 7.10 -1.90
CA TYR A 69 -4.03 6.32 -1.26
C TYR A 69 -4.33 4.81 -1.07
N ALA A 70 -5.24 4.26 -1.89
CA ALA A 70 -5.54 2.83 -1.90
C ALA A 70 -4.28 2.00 -2.22
N GLY A 71 -4.05 0.94 -1.44
CA GLY A 71 -2.87 0.09 -1.57
C GLY A 71 -1.61 0.59 -0.87
N VAL A 72 -1.65 1.78 -0.26
CA VAL A 72 -0.53 2.33 0.53
C VAL A 72 -0.94 2.54 1.97
N LEU A 73 -2.09 3.20 2.19
CA LEU A 73 -2.62 3.51 3.51
C LEU A 73 -3.93 2.76 3.77
N CYS A 74 -4.21 2.44 5.04
CA CYS A 74 -5.53 1.95 5.47
C CYS A 74 -6.55 3.10 5.56
N SER A 75 -7.84 2.78 5.68
CA SER A 75 -8.92 3.78 5.79
C SER A 75 -8.67 4.80 6.90
N ASN A 76 -8.29 4.31 8.09
CA ASN A 76 -8.09 5.14 9.28
C ASN A 76 -6.92 6.12 9.07
N CYS A 77 -5.79 5.66 8.51
CA CYS A 77 -4.66 6.54 8.26
C CYS A 77 -4.95 7.57 7.14
N VAL A 78 -5.80 7.24 6.17
CA VAL A 78 -6.25 8.22 5.15
C VAL A 78 -7.15 9.27 5.78
N GLU A 79 -8.07 8.87 6.64
CA GLU A 79 -8.92 9.80 7.37
C GLU A 79 -8.10 10.76 8.25
N GLU A 80 -7.13 10.23 8.99
CA GLU A 80 -6.21 11.05 9.79
C GLU A 80 -5.39 12.02 8.92
N LEU A 81 -4.92 11.56 7.75
CA LEU A 81 -4.20 12.42 6.79
C LEU A 81 -5.09 13.57 6.30
N LEU A 82 -6.33 13.27 5.91
CA LEU A 82 -7.27 14.29 5.46
C LEU A 82 -7.61 15.28 6.57
N ARG A 83 -7.88 14.79 7.78
CA ARG A 83 -8.11 15.64 8.96
C ARG A 83 -6.91 16.53 9.27
N TYR A 84 -5.69 16.00 9.14
CA TYR A 84 -4.45 16.77 9.32
C TYR A 84 -4.35 17.90 8.30
N GLN A 85 -4.59 17.61 7.02
CA GLN A 85 -4.60 18.61 5.96
C GLN A 85 -5.66 19.69 6.19
N THR A 86 -6.88 19.30 6.58
CA THR A 86 -7.97 20.25 6.90
C THR A 86 -7.63 21.12 8.11
N ARG A 87 -7.05 20.56 9.17
CA ARG A 87 -6.62 21.34 10.36
C ARG A 87 -5.51 22.33 10.02
N PHE A 88 -4.57 21.92 9.17
CA PHE A 88 -3.53 22.81 8.65
C PHE A 88 -4.16 23.97 7.86
N GLU A 89 -5.03 23.66 6.90
CA GLU A 89 -5.72 24.70 6.11
C GLU A 89 -6.54 25.64 7.00
N ALA A 90 -7.31 25.11 7.95
CA ALA A 90 -8.12 25.88 8.89
C ALA A 90 -7.28 26.91 9.65
N LYS A 91 -6.14 26.48 10.21
CA LYS A 91 -5.24 27.32 11.00
C LYS A 91 -4.61 28.45 10.19
N PHE A 92 -4.19 28.18 8.95
CA PHE A 92 -3.42 29.15 8.17
C PHE A 92 -4.29 30.06 7.28
N LYS A 93 -5.48 29.63 6.88
CA LYS A 93 -6.32 30.34 5.89
C LYS A 93 -7.43 31.21 6.51
N TYR A 94 -7.95 30.84 7.68
CA TYR A 94 -9.13 31.50 8.25
C TYR A 94 -8.75 32.31 9.52
N PRO A 95 -9.04 33.63 9.56
CA PRO A 95 -8.60 34.54 10.63
C PRO A 95 -9.28 34.34 12.01
N GLY A 96 -10.02 33.25 12.22
CA GLY A 96 -10.66 32.91 13.50
C GLY A 96 -10.23 31.57 14.09
N PHE A 97 -9.27 30.90 13.46
CA PHE A 97 -8.81 29.55 13.84
C PHE A 97 -7.31 29.48 14.12
N GLU A 98 -6.69 30.63 14.42
CA GLU A 98 -5.25 30.74 14.65
C GLU A 98 -4.79 29.98 15.92
N ASP A 99 -5.66 29.93 16.92
CA ASP A 99 -5.42 29.28 18.22
C ASP A 99 -5.48 27.74 18.17
N ILE A 100 -5.78 27.14 17.02
CA ILE A 100 -5.79 25.68 16.90
C ILE A 100 -4.38 25.14 17.21
N ASN A 101 -4.27 24.31 18.25
CA ASN A 101 -3.04 23.57 18.49
C ASN A 101 -2.83 22.55 17.36
N PHE A 102 -1.71 22.71 16.66
CA PHE A 102 -1.33 21.91 15.50
C PHE A 102 0.11 21.44 15.68
N GLU A 103 0.25 20.20 16.10
CA GLU A 103 1.52 19.50 16.16
C GLU A 103 1.79 18.81 14.82
N ARG A 104 3.01 18.92 14.32
CA ARG A 104 3.38 18.33 13.04
C ARG A 104 3.60 16.83 13.20
N ASP A 105 2.84 16.02 12.45
CA ASP A 105 3.03 14.57 12.41
C ASP A 105 3.83 14.17 11.17
N LEU A 106 5.13 13.97 11.34
CA LEU A 106 6.06 13.53 10.28
C LEU A 106 5.67 12.17 9.67
N THR A 107 4.97 11.31 10.42
CA THR A 107 4.52 10.01 9.93
C THR A 107 3.37 10.14 8.92
N LEU A 108 2.60 11.22 8.99
CA LEU A 108 1.56 11.58 8.02
C LEU A 108 2.12 12.40 6.87
N GLU A 109 2.94 13.41 7.16
CA GLU A 109 3.51 14.32 6.16
C GLU A 109 4.31 13.58 5.08
N LYS A 110 4.89 12.43 5.41
CA LYS A 110 5.60 11.55 4.45
C LYS A 110 4.73 11.17 3.23
N PHE A 111 3.42 11.09 3.37
CA PHE A 111 2.49 10.69 2.31
C PHE A 111 1.91 11.87 1.53
N LEU A 112 2.18 13.11 1.96
CA LEU A 112 1.76 14.32 1.26
C LEU A 112 2.75 14.69 0.15
N PRO A 113 2.30 15.39 -0.90
CA PRO A 113 3.18 15.89 -1.97
C PRO A 113 4.30 16.77 -1.40
N ARG A 114 5.45 16.81 -2.10
CA ARG A 114 6.51 17.77 -1.74
C ARG A 114 5.97 19.20 -1.86
N GLY A 115 6.23 20.02 -0.85
CA GLY A 115 5.77 21.40 -0.82
C GLY A 115 4.25 21.55 -0.62
N TRP A 116 3.55 20.55 -0.09
CA TRP A 116 2.10 20.60 0.16
C TRP A 116 1.66 21.79 1.05
N TYR A 117 2.57 22.32 1.87
CA TYR A 117 2.34 23.50 2.70
C TYR A 117 2.53 24.84 1.95
N LYS A 118 3.27 24.85 0.83
CA LYS A 118 3.66 26.09 0.12
C LYS A 118 2.49 26.75 -0.58
N SER A 119 1.62 25.97 -1.21
CA SER A 119 0.45 26.47 -1.95
C SER A 119 -0.55 27.24 -1.07
N LEU A 120 -0.50 27.07 0.25
CA LEU A 120 -1.38 27.74 1.21
C LEU A 120 -0.73 28.96 1.89
N VAL A 121 0.60 29.03 1.90
CA VAL A 121 1.36 30.20 2.38
C VAL A 121 1.44 31.27 1.29
N GLU A 122 1.56 30.87 0.02
CA GLU A 122 1.59 31.80 -1.13
C GLU A 122 0.23 32.44 -1.45
N GLY A 123 -0.88 31.85 -0.98
CA GLY A 123 -2.22 32.42 -1.09
C GLY A 123 -2.51 33.60 -0.13
N LYS A 124 -1.52 33.99 0.70
CA LYS A 124 -1.54 35.22 1.52
C LYS A 124 -0.86 36.39 0.80
N ARG A 125 -1.17 36.60 -0.47
CA ARG A 125 -0.90 37.86 -1.18
C ARG A 125 -2.21 38.49 -1.60
#